data_AF-A0A3D3PNF1-F1
#
_entry.id   AF-A0A3D3PNF1-F1
#
_cell.length_a   1.000
_cell.length_b   1.000
_cell.length_c   1.000
_cell.angle_alpha   90.00
_cell.angle_beta   90.00
_cell.angle_gamma   90.00
#
_symmetry.space_group_name_H-M   'P 1'
#
loop_
_entity.id
_entity.type
_entity.pdbx_description
1 polymer ?
#
loop_
_entity_poly.entity_id
_entity_poly.type
_entity_poly.pdbx_seq_one_letter_code
_entity_poly.pdbx_strand_id
1 'polypeptide(L)'
;DIYEQTDALQQRLNSWRERWRGLRRWFVSEDHLQAQSELLRAKARAAIPQLLAAVAALNERRSGRSDRSADFRVLARWFADTESDADAHRLWRVAFALNPARHLSLQVPAEDVPASTPWADAPVVVVHPRLRERGEIAPRGPAPHVKDRAAARAMLASQIAEERAQVEAARLMLATGNATRLSELGRLDVHAFRLFLALLGEALAAQTTPAQTVTRQTADGLLHIRLEPLSADSHAAIETELGVFAGRDHLVTITPAPEVQ
;
A
#
# COMPACT_ATOMS: atom_id res chain seq x y z
N ASP A 1 38.53 53.48 -33.65
CA ASP A 1 37.15 53.45 -34.18
C ASP A 1 36.82 52.26 -35.09
N ILE A 2 37.39 52.10 -36.30
CA ILE A 2 36.99 50.98 -37.21
C ILE A 2 37.38 49.60 -36.65
N TYR A 3 38.58 49.47 -36.05
CA TYR A 3 39.03 48.20 -35.47
C TYR A 3 38.19 47.75 -34.26
N GLU A 4 37.82 48.68 -33.36
CA GLU A 4 36.93 48.38 -32.22
C GLU A 4 35.51 47.99 -32.65
N GLN A 5 34.96 48.64 -33.69
CA GLN A 5 33.66 48.27 -34.24
C GLN A 5 33.69 46.88 -34.89
N THR A 6 34.81 46.52 -35.52
CA THR A 6 34.99 45.19 -36.14
C THR A 6 35.09 44.09 -35.08
N ASP A 7 35.84 44.33 -34.00
CA ASP A 7 35.93 43.41 -32.86
C ASP A 7 34.59 43.24 -32.13
N ALA A 8 33.84 44.32 -31.92
CA ALA A 8 32.51 44.26 -31.31
C ALA A 8 31.50 43.45 -32.16
N LEU A 9 31.56 43.58 -33.49
CA LEU A 9 30.76 42.77 -34.41
C LEU A 9 31.18 41.29 -34.37
N GLN A 10 32.49 41.02 -34.35
CA GLN A 10 33.04 39.67 -34.27
C GLN A 10 32.58 38.95 -32.99
N GLN A 11 32.62 39.64 -31.85
CA GLN A 11 32.14 39.13 -30.56
C GLN A 11 30.63 38.85 -30.59
N ARG A 12 29.82 39.76 -31.15
CA ARG A 12 28.38 39.54 -31.30
C ARG A 12 28.07 38.32 -32.16
N LEU A 13 28.73 38.19 -33.31
CA LEU A 13 28.56 37.03 -34.20
C LEU A 13 28.95 35.72 -33.53
N ASN A 14 30.06 35.72 -32.77
CA ASN A 14 30.46 34.54 -32.01
C ASN A 14 29.42 34.16 -30.94
N SER A 15 28.88 35.15 -30.22
CA SER A 15 27.79 34.89 -29.25
C SER A 15 26.54 34.30 -29.90
N TRP A 16 26.19 34.78 -31.10
CA TRP A 16 25.04 34.29 -31.85
C TRP A 16 25.27 32.87 -32.37
N ARG A 17 26.48 32.58 -32.83
CA ARG A 17 26.88 31.22 -33.24
C ARG A 17 26.82 30.24 -32.07
N GLU A 18 27.27 30.62 -30.88
CA GLU A 18 27.18 29.77 -29.70
C GLU A 18 25.73 29.53 -29.26
N ARG A 19 24.88 30.57 -29.28
CA ARG A 19 23.44 30.41 -29.01
C ARG A 19 22.78 29.47 -30.01
N TRP A 20 23.09 29.61 -31.29
CA TRP A 20 22.55 28.75 -32.34
C TRP A 20 23.02 27.30 -32.19
N ARG A 21 24.31 27.08 -31.87
CA ARG A 21 24.85 25.76 -31.54
C ARG A 21 24.17 25.15 -30.32
N GLY A 22 23.88 25.95 -29.30
CA GLY A 22 23.13 25.53 -28.11
C GLY A 22 21.71 25.06 -28.47
N LEU A 23 20.99 25.88 -29.24
CA LEU A 23 19.64 25.56 -29.69
C LEU A 23 19.62 24.29 -30.56
N ARG A 24 20.57 24.18 -31.50
CA ARG A 24 20.70 23.01 -32.36
C ARG A 24 20.98 21.75 -31.55
N ARG A 25 21.93 21.77 -30.59
CA ARG A 25 22.21 20.63 -29.68
C ARG A 25 21.01 20.20 -28.83
N TRP A 26 20.05 21.09 -28.61
CA TRP A 26 18.85 20.75 -27.86
C TRP A 26 17.90 19.82 -28.63
N PHE A 27 17.84 19.99 -29.95
CA PHE A 27 16.84 19.35 -30.81
C PHE A 27 17.40 18.44 -31.90
N VAL A 28 18.69 18.55 -32.23
CA VAL A 28 19.34 17.80 -33.31
C VAL A 28 20.45 16.95 -32.71
N SER A 29 20.38 15.65 -32.96
CA SER A 29 21.45 14.70 -32.64
C SER A 29 22.56 14.82 -33.68
N GLU A 30 23.82 14.85 -33.23
CA GLU A 30 25.01 14.95 -34.08
C GLU A 30 25.96 13.79 -33.78
N ASP A 31 26.36 13.06 -34.84
CA ASP A 31 27.20 11.87 -34.78
C ASP A 31 26.77 10.86 -33.71
N HIS A 32 27.49 10.83 -32.57
CA HIS A 32 27.26 9.94 -31.44
C HIS A 32 26.60 10.63 -30.23
N LEU A 33 26.28 11.92 -30.33
CA LEU A 33 25.66 12.72 -29.28
C LEU A 33 24.16 12.85 -29.55
N GLN A 34 23.34 12.30 -28.65
CA GLN A 34 21.88 12.48 -28.69
C GLN A 34 21.50 13.93 -28.36
N ALA A 35 20.41 14.41 -28.97
CA ALA A 35 19.80 15.68 -28.64
C ALA A 35 19.42 15.73 -27.14
N GLN A 36 19.64 16.87 -26.49
CA GLN A 36 19.35 17.01 -25.06
C GLN A 36 17.88 16.73 -24.72
N SER A 37 16.95 17.09 -25.61
CA SER A 37 15.53 16.78 -25.46
C SER A 37 15.24 15.28 -25.43
N GLU A 38 15.92 14.48 -26.24
CA GLU A 38 15.79 13.02 -26.27
C GLU A 38 16.33 12.40 -24.98
N LEU A 39 17.48 12.88 -24.52
CA LEU A 39 18.13 12.42 -23.29
C LEU A 39 17.28 12.77 -22.06
N LEU A 40 16.71 13.97 -22.00
CA LEU A 40 15.80 14.39 -20.94
C LEU A 40 14.53 13.53 -20.94
N ARG A 41 13.97 13.26 -22.12
CA ARG A 41 12.79 12.41 -22.27
C ARG A 41 13.08 10.96 -21.88
N ALA A 42 14.25 10.43 -22.22
CA ALA A 42 14.67 9.10 -21.81
C ALA A 42 14.80 8.99 -20.29
N LYS A 43 15.46 9.97 -19.65
CA LYS A 43 15.56 10.06 -18.18
C LYS A 43 14.19 10.15 -17.51
N ALA A 44 13.30 11.01 -18.03
CA ALA A 44 11.95 11.14 -17.49
C ALA A 44 11.16 9.82 -17.60
N ARG A 45 11.22 9.13 -18.74
CA ARG A 45 10.56 7.82 -18.90
C ARG A 45 11.15 6.76 -17.99
N ALA A 46 12.47 6.76 -17.77
CA ALA A 46 13.14 5.82 -16.87
C ALA A 46 12.82 6.08 -15.39
N ALA A 47 12.50 7.33 -15.03
CA ALA A 47 12.12 7.69 -13.66
C ALA A 47 10.70 7.22 -13.29
N ILE A 48 9.78 7.11 -14.26
CA ILE A 48 8.38 6.72 -13.99
C ILE A 48 8.28 5.35 -13.27
N PRO A 49 8.91 4.25 -13.76
CA PRO A 49 8.89 2.98 -13.04
C PRO A 49 9.50 3.05 -11.64
N GLN A 50 10.54 3.86 -11.45
CA GLN A 50 11.20 4.02 -10.14
C GLN A 50 10.28 4.70 -9.13
N LEU A 51 9.55 5.73 -9.56
CA LEU A 51 8.53 6.39 -8.74
C LEU A 51 7.37 5.44 -8.43
N LEU A 52 6.88 4.69 -9.42
CA LEU A 52 5.83 3.69 -9.20
C LEU A 52 6.27 2.61 -8.21
N ALA A 53 7.50 2.12 -8.31
CA ALA A 53 8.06 1.14 -7.37
C ALA A 53 8.18 1.71 -5.95
N ALA A 54 8.62 2.98 -5.81
CA ALA A 54 8.70 3.65 -4.52
C ALA A 54 7.31 3.82 -3.88
N VAL A 55 6.31 4.22 -4.66
CA VAL A 55 4.91 4.34 -4.20
C VAL A 55 4.34 2.98 -3.83
N ALA A 56 4.59 1.93 -4.62
CA ALA A 56 4.16 0.58 -4.31
C ALA A 56 4.78 0.08 -2.98
N ALA A 57 6.07 0.29 -2.77
CA ALA A 57 6.74 -0.05 -1.51
C ALA A 57 6.18 0.73 -0.32
N LEU A 58 5.84 2.01 -0.50
CA LEU A 58 5.20 2.81 0.55
C LEU A 58 3.78 2.31 0.87
N ASN A 59 3.00 1.95 -0.16
CA ASN A 59 1.68 1.39 0.02
C ASN A 59 1.72 0.01 0.68
N GLU A 60 2.71 -0.83 0.38
CA GLU A 60 2.88 -2.13 1.03
C GLU A 60 3.19 -1.98 2.53
N ARG A 61 3.97 -0.97 2.90
CA ARG A 61 4.17 -0.57 4.31
C ARG A 61 2.88 -0.06 4.96
N ARG A 62 2.09 0.73 4.24
CA ARG A 62 0.81 1.27 4.73
C ARG A 62 -0.29 0.22 4.87
N SER A 63 -0.30 -0.81 4.03
CA SER A 63 -1.37 -1.83 4.05
C SER A 63 -1.24 -2.84 5.20
N GLY A 64 -0.31 -2.64 6.14
CA GLY A 64 -0.09 -3.55 7.26
C GLY A 64 0.38 -4.95 6.85
N ARG A 65 0.92 -5.11 5.62
CA ARG A 65 1.61 -6.34 5.24
C ARG A 65 2.91 -6.44 6.05
N SER A 66 3.29 -7.66 6.43
CA SER A 66 4.48 -7.93 7.24
C SER A 66 5.72 -7.22 6.64
N ASP A 67 6.29 -6.27 7.38
CA ASP A 67 7.52 -5.61 6.97
C ASP A 67 8.66 -6.62 7.10
N ARG A 68 9.02 -7.26 5.98
CA ARG A 68 10.10 -8.27 5.95
C ARG A 68 11.40 -7.76 6.58
N SER A 69 11.71 -6.47 6.48
CA SER A 69 12.91 -5.91 7.11
C SER A 69 12.77 -5.85 8.63
N ALA A 70 11.59 -5.51 9.14
CA ALA A 70 11.29 -5.60 10.57
C ALA A 70 11.30 -7.06 11.04
N ASP A 71 10.69 -7.97 10.29
CA ASP A 71 10.66 -9.41 10.59
C ASP A 71 12.06 -10.00 10.64
N PHE A 72 12.94 -9.67 9.69
CA PHE A 72 14.34 -10.10 9.72
C PHE A 72 15.12 -9.54 10.91
N ARG A 73 14.84 -8.31 11.35
CA ARG A 73 15.47 -7.75 12.56
C ARG A 73 14.99 -8.46 13.82
N VAL A 74 13.70 -8.84 13.88
CA VAL A 74 13.15 -9.66 14.98
C VAL A 74 13.82 -11.02 14.98
N LEU A 75 13.91 -11.69 13.82
CA LEU A 75 14.54 -12.99 13.68
C LEU A 75 16.03 -12.95 14.03
N ALA A 76 16.76 -11.90 13.64
CA ALA A 76 18.16 -11.71 13.99
C ALA A 76 18.38 -11.59 15.50
N ARG A 77 17.46 -10.91 16.21
CA ARG A 77 17.50 -10.88 17.69
C ARG A 77 17.27 -12.27 18.27
N TRP A 78 16.28 -13.00 17.78
CA TRP A 78 16.06 -14.38 18.23
C TRP A 78 17.27 -15.29 18.00
N PHE A 79 17.99 -15.14 16.88
CA PHE A 79 19.25 -15.85 16.66
C PHE A 79 20.39 -15.38 17.59
N ALA A 80 20.42 -14.11 17.98
CA ALA A 80 21.40 -13.61 18.95
C ALA A 80 21.11 -14.13 20.37
N ASP A 81 19.84 -14.39 20.69
CA ASP A 81 19.38 -14.85 22.00
C ASP A 81 19.40 -16.38 22.15
N THR A 82 19.69 -17.15 21.09
CA THR A 82 19.79 -18.62 21.20
C THR A 82 21.00 -19.05 22.02
N GLU A 83 20.78 -19.90 23.01
CA GLU A 83 21.83 -20.41 23.92
C GLU A 83 22.73 -21.50 23.27
N SER A 84 22.28 -22.11 22.17
CA SER A 84 23.00 -23.19 21.49
C SER A 84 22.81 -23.19 19.98
N ASP A 85 23.78 -23.73 19.24
CA ASP A 85 23.69 -23.96 17.79
C ASP A 85 22.50 -24.86 17.41
N ALA A 86 22.12 -25.79 18.29
CA ALA A 86 20.97 -26.65 18.07
C ALA A 86 19.65 -25.87 18.04
N ASP A 87 19.51 -24.87 18.91
CA ASP A 87 18.33 -24.00 18.94
C ASP A 87 18.32 -23.01 17.78
N ALA A 88 19.50 -22.51 17.38
CA ALA A 88 19.64 -21.73 16.15
C ALA A 88 19.20 -22.54 14.91
N HIS A 89 19.59 -23.82 14.81
CA HIS A 89 19.14 -24.71 13.72
C HIS A 89 17.63 -24.98 13.76
N ARG A 90 17.03 -25.14 14.95
CA ARG A 90 15.57 -25.28 15.10
C ARG A 90 14.84 -24.02 14.65
N LEU A 91 15.31 -22.85 15.09
CA LEU A 91 14.78 -21.55 14.70
C LEU A 91 14.88 -21.35 13.19
N TRP A 92 16.02 -21.67 12.59
CA TRP A 92 16.22 -21.63 11.14
C TRP A 92 15.20 -22.50 10.41
N ARG A 93 14.98 -23.73 10.88
CA ARG A 93 14.01 -24.64 10.26
C ARG A 93 12.58 -24.08 10.34
N VAL A 94 12.18 -23.53 11.49
CA VAL A 94 10.83 -22.96 11.65
C VAL A 94 10.64 -21.72 10.77
N ALA A 95 11.65 -20.85 10.66
CA ALA A 95 11.57 -19.61 9.90
C ALA A 95 11.66 -19.83 8.37
N PHE A 96 12.50 -20.77 7.92
CA PHE A 96 12.88 -20.90 6.50
C PHE A 96 12.51 -22.22 5.85
N ALA A 97 12.26 -23.29 6.62
CA ALA A 97 11.86 -24.59 6.07
C ALA A 97 10.35 -24.71 5.84
N LEU A 98 9.62 -23.59 5.87
CA LEU A 98 8.29 -23.53 5.31
C LEU A 98 8.41 -23.70 3.80
N ASN A 99 7.83 -24.78 3.28
CA ASN A 99 7.75 -24.97 1.84
C ASN A 99 7.04 -23.76 1.22
N PRO A 100 7.50 -23.27 0.06
CA PRO A 100 6.86 -22.17 -0.62
C PRO A 100 5.37 -22.49 -0.80
N ALA A 101 4.50 -21.67 -0.21
CA ALA A 101 3.08 -21.73 -0.49
C ALA A 101 2.89 -21.36 -1.96
N ARG A 102 2.64 -22.36 -2.81
CA ARG A 102 2.31 -22.11 -4.20
C ARG A 102 0.90 -21.52 -4.24
N HIS A 103 0.81 -20.22 -4.45
CA HIS A 103 -0.47 -19.58 -4.73
C HIS A 103 -0.95 -20.02 -6.10
N LEU A 104 -1.96 -20.89 -6.13
CA LEU A 104 -2.62 -21.30 -7.35
C LEU A 104 -3.78 -20.36 -7.60
N SER A 105 -3.70 -19.57 -8.67
CA SER A 105 -4.82 -18.72 -9.11
C SER A 105 -5.88 -19.58 -9.82
N LEU A 106 -6.62 -20.36 -9.04
CA LEU A 106 -7.75 -21.14 -9.53
C LEU A 106 -9.04 -20.32 -9.32
N GLN A 107 -9.90 -20.29 -10.33
CA GLN A 107 -11.28 -19.85 -10.16
C GLN A 107 -12.01 -20.99 -9.45
N VAL A 108 -12.07 -20.93 -8.13
CA VAL A 108 -12.87 -21.86 -7.32
C VAL A 108 -14.30 -21.32 -7.36
N PRO A 109 -15.32 -22.12 -7.72
CA PRO A 109 -16.71 -21.71 -7.56
C PRO A 109 -16.91 -21.29 -6.09
N ALA A 110 -17.57 -20.15 -5.88
CA ALA A 110 -17.86 -19.68 -4.53
C ALA A 110 -18.88 -20.62 -3.87
N GLU A 111 -18.40 -21.71 -3.29
CA GLU A 111 -19.15 -22.44 -2.29
C GLU A 111 -18.99 -21.71 -0.96
N ASP A 112 -20.11 -21.47 -0.27
CA ASP A 112 -20.14 -20.89 1.07
C ASP A 112 -19.55 -21.89 2.07
N VAL A 113 -18.22 -21.97 2.15
CA VAL A 113 -17.50 -22.73 3.18
C VAL A 113 -17.27 -21.80 4.38
N PRO A 114 -17.88 -22.06 5.55
CA PRO A 114 -17.65 -21.26 6.75
C PRO A 114 -16.17 -21.29 7.15
N ALA A 115 -15.65 -20.15 7.64
CA ALA A 115 -14.25 -20.03 8.06
C ALA A 115 -13.86 -20.95 9.24
N SER A 116 -14.84 -21.48 9.97
CA SER A 116 -14.65 -22.44 11.06
C SER A 116 -14.55 -23.90 10.59
N THR A 117 -14.70 -24.17 9.30
CA THR A 117 -14.63 -25.54 8.76
C THR A 117 -13.23 -26.10 8.94
N PRO A 118 -13.05 -27.24 9.63
CA PRO A 118 -11.74 -27.88 9.76
C PRO A 118 -11.16 -28.21 8.39
N TRP A 119 -9.84 -28.05 8.23
CA TRP A 119 -9.18 -28.26 6.93
C TRP A 119 -9.44 -29.64 6.31
N ALA A 120 -9.53 -30.68 7.14
CA ALA A 120 -9.78 -32.05 6.69
C ALA A 120 -11.21 -32.26 6.15
N ASP A 121 -12.15 -31.40 6.56
CA ASP A 121 -13.57 -31.49 6.22
C ASP A 121 -14.00 -30.49 5.14
N ALA A 122 -13.08 -29.60 4.72
CA ALA A 122 -13.33 -28.63 3.67
C ALA A 122 -13.39 -29.29 2.27
N PRO A 123 -14.21 -28.75 1.33
CA PRO A 123 -14.26 -29.25 -0.04
C PRO A 123 -12.89 -29.27 -0.72
N VAL A 124 -12.61 -30.34 -1.46
CA VAL A 124 -11.33 -30.51 -2.16
C VAL A 124 -11.26 -29.63 -3.41
N VAL A 125 -10.25 -28.78 -3.50
CA VAL A 125 -9.93 -28.05 -4.73
C VAL A 125 -9.11 -28.94 -5.66
N VAL A 126 -9.70 -29.37 -6.77
CA VAL A 126 -9.02 -30.19 -7.78
C VAL A 126 -8.04 -29.32 -8.57
N VAL A 127 -6.75 -29.49 -8.31
CA VAL A 127 -5.66 -28.86 -9.07
C VAL A 127 -5.28 -29.76 -10.23
N HIS A 128 -5.59 -29.35 -11.47
CA HIS A 128 -5.15 -30.12 -12.64
C HIS A 128 -3.61 -30.06 -12.79
N PRO A 129 -2.90 -31.19 -12.92
CA PRO A 129 -1.42 -31.24 -12.99
C PRO A 129 -0.79 -30.64 -14.27
N ARG A 130 -1.57 -30.05 -15.18
CA ARG A 130 -1.14 -29.81 -16.56
C ARG A 130 -0.67 -28.37 -16.79
N LEU A 131 0.64 -28.18 -16.63
CA LEU A 131 1.38 -27.09 -17.28
C LEU A 131 2.63 -27.57 -18.03
N ARG A 132 2.71 -28.87 -18.38
CA ARG A 132 3.76 -29.45 -19.23
C ARG A 132 3.27 -30.05 -20.56
N GLU A 133 1.99 -30.40 -20.69
CA GLU A 133 1.49 -31.18 -21.84
C GLU A 133 0.80 -30.37 -22.95
N ARG A 134 0.34 -29.14 -22.71
CA ARG A 134 -0.22 -28.29 -23.78
C ARG A 134 0.63 -27.04 -23.95
N GLY A 135 1.78 -27.25 -24.57
CA GLY A 135 2.52 -26.19 -25.25
C GLY A 135 1.82 -25.83 -26.57
N GLU A 136 0.63 -25.26 -26.48
CA GLU A 136 0.01 -24.62 -27.63
C GLU A 136 0.02 -23.11 -27.40
N ILE A 137 1.04 -22.48 -27.99
CA ILE A 137 1.05 -21.04 -28.18
C ILE A 137 -0.01 -20.76 -29.25
N ALA A 138 -1.13 -20.19 -28.82
CA ALA A 138 -2.16 -19.72 -29.75
C ALA A 138 -1.50 -18.78 -30.78
N PRO A 139 -1.79 -18.93 -32.09
CA PRO A 139 -1.25 -18.03 -33.10
C PRO A 139 -1.64 -16.59 -32.77
N ARG A 140 -0.68 -15.67 -32.91
CA ARG A 140 -0.93 -14.23 -32.75
C ARG A 140 -1.94 -13.80 -33.81
N GLY A 141 -3.19 -13.69 -33.41
CA GLY A 141 -4.21 -13.01 -34.18
C GLY A 141 -3.85 -11.53 -34.38
N PRO A 142 -4.54 -10.83 -35.30
CA PRO A 142 -4.35 -9.40 -35.50
C PRO A 142 -4.50 -8.65 -34.17
N ALA A 143 -3.78 -7.53 -34.04
CA ALA A 143 -3.83 -6.70 -32.83
C ALA A 143 -5.31 -6.41 -32.49
N PRO A 144 -5.76 -6.70 -31.26
CA PRO A 144 -7.16 -6.54 -30.90
C PRO A 144 -7.53 -5.07 -31.11
N HIS A 145 -8.63 -4.83 -31.83
CA HIS A 145 -9.21 -3.50 -31.93
C HIS A 145 -9.42 -2.94 -30.53
N VAL A 146 -9.10 -1.66 -30.34
CA VAL A 146 -9.31 -0.94 -29.08
C VAL A 146 -10.79 -1.04 -28.75
N LYS A 147 -11.14 -1.96 -27.83
CA LYS A 147 -12.50 -2.12 -27.35
C LYS A 147 -12.92 -0.80 -26.71
N ASP A 148 -14.10 -0.32 -27.06
CA ASP A 148 -14.72 0.77 -26.33
C ASP A 148 -14.94 0.31 -24.88
N ARG A 149 -14.26 0.98 -23.96
CA ARG A 149 -14.31 0.70 -22.52
C ARG A 149 -15.16 1.74 -21.79
N ALA A 150 -15.96 2.56 -22.48
CA ALA A 150 -16.79 3.57 -21.84
C ALA A 150 -17.72 2.96 -20.78
N ALA A 151 -18.43 1.89 -21.11
CA ALA A 151 -19.32 1.20 -20.17
C ALA A 151 -18.57 0.60 -18.97
N ALA A 152 -17.45 -0.09 -19.23
CA ALA A 152 -16.62 -0.67 -18.16
C ALA A 152 -16.00 0.40 -17.25
N ARG A 153 -15.60 1.54 -17.82
CA ARG A 153 -15.10 2.70 -17.06
C ARG A 153 -16.21 3.33 -16.23
N ALA A 154 -17.42 3.46 -16.77
CA ALA A 154 -18.56 3.99 -16.03
C ALA A 154 -18.93 3.09 -14.84
N MET A 155 -18.96 1.77 -15.05
CA MET A 155 -19.20 0.79 -13.96
C MET A 155 -18.10 0.84 -12.89
N LEU A 156 -16.84 0.94 -13.29
CA LEU A 156 -15.74 1.07 -12.33
C LEU A 156 -15.83 2.41 -11.57
N ALA A 157 -16.21 3.49 -12.24
CA ALA A 157 -16.38 4.79 -11.61
C ALA A 157 -17.53 4.78 -10.58
N SER A 158 -18.66 4.11 -10.88
CA SER A 158 -19.75 3.95 -9.90
C SER A 158 -19.33 3.12 -8.70
N GLN A 159 -18.62 2.00 -8.91
CA GLN A 159 -18.10 1.18 -7.81
C GLN A 159 -17.16 1.97 -6.90
N ILE A 160 -16.21 2.72 -7.48
CA ILE A 160 -15.30 3.58 -6.72
C ILE A 160 -16.07 4.66 -5.97
N ALA A 161 -17.13 5.23 -6.56
CA ALA A 161 -17.95 6.24 -5.91
C ALA A 161 -18.72 5.67 -4.71
N GLU A 162 -19.28 4.47 -4.84
CA GLU A 162 -19.96 3.76 -3.75
C GLU A 162 -18.99 3.40 -2.63
N GLU A 163 -17.82 2.83 -2.95
CA GLU A 163 -16.78 2.53 -1.96
C GLU A 163 -16.33 3.78 -1.22
N ARG A 164 -16.13 4.90 -1.93
CA ARG A 164 -15.80 6.19 -1.31
C ARG A 164 -16.90 6.68 -0.39
N ALA A 165 -18.16 6.59 -0.81
CA ALA A 165 -19.30 7.01 0.01
C ALA A 165 -19.40 6.17 1.30
N GLN A 166 -19.15 4.86 1.23
CA GLN A 166 -19.11 3.98 2.40
C GLN A 166 -17.98 4.34 3.36
N VAL A 167 -16.78 4.61 2.85
CA VAL A 167 -15.62 5.04 3.67
C VAL A 167 -15.90 6.39 4.34
N GLU A 168 -16.47 7.35 3.62
CA GLU A 168 -16.82 8.66 4.19
C GLU A 168 -17.95 8.57 5.21
N ALA A 169 -18.97 7.73 4.99
CA ALA A 169 -20.02 7.49 5.97
C ALA A 169 -19.45 6.86 7.27
N ALA A 170 -18.57 5.86 7.14
CA ALA A 170 -17.87 5.25 8.27
C ALA A 170 -17.01 6.27 9.03
N ARG A 171 -16.34 7.19 8.32
CA ARG A 171 -15.57 8.28 8.93
C ARG A 171 -16.45 9.23 9.71
N LEU A 172 -17.56 9.69 9.13
CA LEU A 172 -18.49 10.60 9.80
C LEU A 172 -19.10 9.97 11.06
N MET A 173 -19.39 8.67 11.02
CA MET A 173 -19.90 7.93 12.18
C MET A 173 -18.89 7.85 13.33
N LEU A 174 -17.61 7.60 13.01
CA LEU A 174 -16.56 7.40 14.01
C LEU A 174 -15.94 8.71 14.50
N ALA A 175 -15.71 9.68 13.62
CA ALA A 175 -14.98 10.91 13.90
C ALA A 175 -15.86 12.00 14.56
N THR A 176 -16.59 11.61 15.61
CA THR A 176 -17.49 12.51 16.34
C THR A 176 -16.75 13.59 17.14
N GLY A 177 -15.45 13.39 17.40
CA GLY A 177 -14.61 14.25 18.23
C GLY A 177 -14.93 14.20 19.73
N ASN A 178 -15.95 13.44 20.12
CA ASN A 178 -16.34 13.26 21.51
C ASN A 178 -15.61 12.06 22.10
N ALA A 179 -15.31 12.15 23.39
CA ALA A 179 -14.81 11.01 24.14
C ALA A 179 -15.98 10.06 24.44
N THR A 180 -15.92 8.85 23.88
CA THR A 180 -16.97 7.83 24.01
C THR A 180 -16.34 6.54 24.54
N ARG A 181 -17.03 5.85 25.45
CA ARG A 181 -16.55 4.55 25.94
C ARG A 181 -16.71 3.51 24.84
N LEU A 182 -15.81 2.53 24.80
CA LEU A 182 -15.86 1.46 23.82
C LEU A 182 -17.14 0.63 23.99
N SER A 183 -17.63 0.50 25.23
CA SER A 183 -18.92 -0.10 25.59
C SER A 183 -20.15 0.70 25.12
N GLU A 184 -20.01 1.99 24.80
CA GLU A 184 -21.10 2.90 24.41
C GLU A 184 -21.14 3.16 22.89
N LEU A 185 -20.17 2.64 22.13
CA LEU A 185 -20.12 2.78 20.66
C LEU A 185 -21.33 2.16 19.94
N GLY A 186 -22.06 1.26 20.60
CA GLY A 186 -23.26 0.63 20.05
C GLY A 186 -22.94 -0.35 18.91
N ARG A 187 -23.81 -0.40 17.90
CA ARG A 187 -23.67 -1.29 16.75
C ARG A 187 -22.94 -0.59 15.61
N LEU A 188 -21.89 -1.25 15.10
CA LEU A 188 -21.13 -0.77 13.94
C LEU A 188 -21.43 -1.65 12.71
N ASP A 189 -21.63 -1.02 11.55
CA ASP A 189 -21.69 -1.73 10.27
C ASP A 189 -20.29 -2.27 9.87
N VAL A 190 -20.24 -3.10 8.82
CA VAL A 190 -19.00 -3.77 8.39
C VAL A 190 -17.88 -2.78 8.02
N HIS A 191 -18.22 -1.64 7.41
CA HIS A 191 -17.22 -0.66 6.95
C HIS A 191 -16.71 0.19 8.12
N ALA A 192 -17.62 0.67 8.97
CA ALA A 192 -17.30 1.38 10.20
C ALA A 192 -16.47 0.50 11.14
N PHE A 193 -16.85 -0.76 11.31
CA PHE A 193 -16.12 -1.69 12.16
C PHE A 193 -14.71 -1.99 11.65
N ARG A 194 -14.54 -2.19 10.32
CA ARG A 194 -13.19 -2.37 9.73
C ARG A 194 -12.30 -1.16 9.94
N LEU A 195 -12.84 0.05 9.72
CA LEU A 195 -12.09 1.30 9.95
C LEU A 195 -11.72 1.44 11.43
N PHE A 196 -12.66 1.17 12.34
CA PHE A 196 -12.43 1.17 13.77
C PHE A 196 -11.33 0.20 14.20
N LEU A 197 -11.33 -1.04 13.70
CA LEU A 197 -10.27 -2.02 14.00
C LEU A 197 -8.90 -1.56 13.52
N ALA A 198 -8.80 -0.91 12.36
CA ALA A 198 -7.54 -0.36 11.88
C ALA A 198 -7.02 0.74 12.83
N LEU A 199 -7.89 1.66 13.26
CA LEU A 199 -7.55 2.72 14.21
C LEU A 199 -7.09 2.14 15.57
N LEU A 200 -7.87 1.20 16.10
CA LEU A 200 -7.58 0.56 17.37
C LEU A 200 -6.27 -0.23 17.31
N GLY A 201 -6.03 -0.93 16.20
CA GLY A 201 -4.77 -1.65 15.94
C GLY A 201 -3.56 -0.73 15.94
N GLU A 202 -3.64 0.43 15.26
CA GLU A 202 -2.55 1.42 15.27
C GLU A 202 -2.29 1.99 16.67
N ALA A 203 -3.34 2.31 17.42
CA ALA A 203 -3.22 2.83 18.78
C ALA A 203 -2.58 1.79 19.74
N LEU A 204 -3.05 0.55 19.69
CA LEU A 204 -2.55 -0.55 20.53
C LEU A 204 -1.12 -0.95 20.15
N ALA A 205 -0.77 -0.98 18.87
CA ALA A 205 0.60 -1.27 18.43
C ALA A 205 1.62 -0.24 18.92
N ALA A 206 1.18 1.01 19.13
CA ALA A 206 1.99 2.07 19.69
C ALA A 206 2.01 2.10 21.23
N GLN A 207 1.16 1.32 21.89
CA GLN A 207 1.05 1.28 23.34
C GLN A 207 2.15 0.38 23.91
N THR A 208 3.09 0.96 24.65
CA THR A 208 4.20 0.21 25.27
C THR A 208 3.75 -0.51 26.55
N THR A 209 2.73 0.00 27.23
CA THR A 209 2.19 -0.59 28.48
C THR A 209 0.66 -0.52 28.49
N PRO A 210 -0.08 -1.54 28.96
CA PRO A 210 -1.54 -1.57 28.93
C PRO A 210 -2.27 -0.44 29.68
N ALA A 211 -1.60 0.31 30.54
CA ALA A 211 -2.16 1.45 31.28
C ALA A 211 -1.86 2.81 30.64
N GLN A 212 -1.10 2.83 29.54
CA GLN A 212 -0.64 4.05 28.90
C GLN A 212 -1.73 4.62 27.99
N THR A 213 -2.05 5.90 28.15
CA THR A 213 -2.80 6.67 27.15
C THR A 213 -1.96 6.87 25.90
N VAL A 214 -2.54 6.58 24.74
CA VAL A 214 -1.86 6.72 23.44
C VAL A 214 -2.69 7.59 22.52
N THR A 215 -2.02 8.51 21.85
CA THR A 215 -2.58 9.28 20.74
C THR A 215 -1.81 8.93 19.47
N ARG A 216 -2.53 8.60 18.39
CA ARG A 216 -1.94 8.33 17.08
C ARG A 216 -2.74 8.98 15.98
N GLN A 217 -2.01 9.45 14.98
CA GLN A 217 -2.57 9.81 13.69
C GLN A 217 -2.55 8.56 12.80
N THR A 218 -3.61 8.37 12.03
CA THR A 218 -3.66 7.29 11.04
C THR A 218 -2.55 7.40 10.01
N ALA A 219 -2.16 6.26 9.43
CA ALA A 219 -1.17 6.23 8.35
C ALA A 219 -1.58 7.03 7.09
N ASP A 220 -2.88 7.20 6.84
CA ASP A 220 -3.41 8.05 5.76
C ASP A 220 -3.43 9.54 6.13
N GLY A 221 -3.17 9.88 7.40
CA GLY A 221 -3.10 11.23 7.91
C GLY A 221 -4.47 11.87 8.16
N LEU A 222 -5.58 11.17 7.97
CA LEU A 222 -6.92 11.77 7.92
C LEU A 222 -7.66 11.72 9.26
N LEU A 223 -7.26 10.86 10.19
CA LEU A 223 -7.88 10.72 11.50
C LEU A 223 -6.82 10.74 12.61
N HIS A 224 -7.21 11.21 13.78
CA HIS A 224 -6.50 11.01 15.03
C HIS A 224 -7.35 10.16 15.96
N ILE A 225 -6.73 9.15 16.57
CA ILE A 225 -7.31 8.36 17.64
C ILE A 225 -6.54 8.64 18.94
N ARG A 226 -7.28 8.95 20.00
CA ARG A 226 -6.79 8.96 21.37
C ARG A 226 -7.48 7.83 22.12
N LEU A 227 -6.67 6.94 22.70
CA LEU A 227 -7.10 5.75 23.42
C LEU A 227 -6.64 5.86 24.88
N GLU A 228 -7.59 5.89 25.81
CA GLU A 228 -7.33 5.89 27.24
C GLU A 228 -7.87 4.62 27.89
N PRO A 229 -7.02 3.78 28.49
CA PRO A 229 -7.48 2.57 29.15
C PRO A 229 -8.26 2.91 30.42
N LEU A 230 -9.42 2.26 30.61
CA LEU A 230 -10.19 2.33 31.86
C LEU A 230 -9.64 1.32 32.88
N SER A 231 -10.40 0.89 33.90
CA SER A 231 -9.91 -0.10 34.88
C SER A 231 -9.50 -1.42 34.20
N ALA A 232 -8.58 -2.18 34.80
CA ALA A 232 -8.15 -3.47 34.26
C ALA A 232 -9.32 -4.47 34.15
N ASP A 233 -10.28 -4.38 35.07
CA ASP A 233 -11.46 -5.24 35.14
C ASP A 233 -12.64 -4.70 34.28
N SER A 234 -12.45 -3.57 33.61
CA SER A 234 -13.48 -3.03 32.71
C SER A 234 -13.62 -3.90 31.46
N HIS A 235 -14.85 -3.98 30.94
CA HIS A 235 -15.15 -4.80 29.79
C HIS A 235 -16.11 -4.06 28.84
N ALA A 236 -15.77 -4.06 27.55
CA ALA A 236 -16.61 -3.56 26.48
C ALA A 236 -16.97 -4.68 25.52
N ALA A 237 -18.20 -4.63 24.99
CA ALA A 237 -18.69 -5.52 23.96
C ALA A 237 -19.37 -4.69 22.87
N ILE A 238 -18.95 -4.85 21.63
CA ILE A 238 -19.49 -4.19 20.45
C ILE A 238 -20.15 -5.25 19.58
N GLU A 239 -21.43 -5.06 19.29
CA GLU A 239 -22.16 -5.91 18.34
C GLU A 239 -21.84 -5.51 16.91
N THR A 240 -21.50 -6.50 16.09
CA THR A 240 -21.19 -6.33 14.67
C THR A 240 -21.96 -7.37 13.86
N GLU A 241 -22.07 -7.15 12.55
CA GLU A 241 -22.70 -8.13 11.65
C GLU A 241 -21.92 -9.46 11.56
N LEU A 242 -20.67 -9.49 12.02
CA LEU A 242 -19.79 -10.65 12.03
C LEU A 242 -19.72 -11.34 13.41
N GLY A 243 -20.43 -10.83 14.42
CA GLY A 243 -20.40 -11.33 15.80
C GLY A 243 -20.09 -10.24 16.83
N VAL A 244 -19.62 -10.64 18.01
CA VAL A 244 -19.33 -9.72 19.13
C VAL A 244 -17.83 -9.51 19.25
N PHE A 245 -17.39 -8.25 19.19
CA PHE A 245 -16.02 -7.84 19.52
C PHE A 245 -15.96 -7.43 20.99
N ALA A 246 -15.11 -8.07 21.79
CA ALA A 246 -15.05 -7.87 23.23
C ALA A 246 -13.62 -7.72 23.75
N GLY A 247 -13.45 -6.96 24.82
CA GLY A 247 -12.15 -6.73 25.44
C GLY A 247 -12.23 -5.72 26.58
N ARG A 248 -11.06 -5.25 27.06
CA ARG A 248 -10.99 -4.20 28.09
C ARG A 248 -11.63 -2.91 27.58
N ASP A 249 -12.36 -2.21 28.44
CA ASP A 249 -12.99 -0.95 28.07
C ASP A 249 -11.95 0.19 27.99
N HIS A 250 -12.17 1.09 27.04
CA HIS A 250 -11.32 2.23 26.79
C HIS A 250 -12.18 3.45 26.49
N LEU A 251 -11.73 4.63 26.90
CA LEU A 251 -12.27 5.88 26.40
C LEU A 251 -11.58 6.16 25.04
N VAL A 252 -12.38 6.21 23.98
CA VAL A 252 -11.92 6.43 22.62
C VAL A 252 -12.37 7.81 22.18
N THR A 253 -11.45 8.62 21.67
CA THR A 253 -11.78 9.88 20.98
C THR A 253 -11.20 9.80 19.59
N ILE A 254 -12.05 9.92 18.57
CA ILE A 254 -11.64 9.95 17.17
C ILE A 254 -11.97 11.32 16.61
N THR A 255 -10.97 12.03 16.11
CA THR A 255 -11.13 13.34 15.48
C THR A 255 -10.63 13.28 14.04
N PRO A 256 -11.22 14.08 13.12
CA PRO A 256 -10.58 14.34 11.84
C PRO A 256 -9.24 15.03 12.09
N ALA A 257 -8.21 14.66 11.32
CA ALA A 257 -6.98 15.42 11.32
C ALA A 257 -7.23 16.82 10.75
N PRO A 258 -6.59 17.87 11.31
CA PRO A 258 -6.73 19.21 10.76
C PRO A 258 -6.23 19.22 9.31
N GLU A 259 -7.02 19.77 8.40
CA GLU A 259 -6.56 20.04 7.02
C GLU A 259 -5.34 20.95 7.11
N VAL A 260 -4.19 20.44 6.65
CA VAL A 260 -2.99 21.26 6.45
C VAL A 260 -3.27 22.16 5.25
N GLN A 261 -3.58 23.43 5.52
CA GLN A 261 -3.68 24.49 4.51
C GLN A 261 -2.33 24.74 3.82
#